data_AF-A0A1C1YZ18-F1
#
_entry.id   AF-A0A1C1YZ18-F1
#
_cell.length_a   1.000
_cell.length_b   1.000
_cell.length_c   1.000
_cell.angle_alpha   90.00
_cell.angle_beta   90.00
_cell.angle_gamma   90.00
#
_symmetry.space_group_name_H-M   'P 1'
#
loop_
_entity.id
_entity.type
_entity.pdbx_description
1 polymer ?
#
loop_
_entity_poly.entity_id
_entity_poly.type
_entity_poly.pdbx_seq_one_letter_code
_entity_poly.pdbx_strand_id
1 'polypeptide(L)' 'MNGVNLKAETRIEIDKLKKRYRDLGGSIEDLLEAISRGSTTSDAVLSRELTKARMELASIARRLQGLQNDDD' A
#
# COMPACT_ATOMS: atom_id res chain seq x y z
N MET A 1 -31.35 14.47 -4.96
CA MET A 1 -30.27 14.06 -5.88
C MET A 1 -28.98 13.97 -5.07
N ASN A 2 -28.62 12.80 -4.51
CA ASN A 2 -27.39 12.63 -3.70
C ASN A 2 -26.58 11.37 -4.03
N GLY A 3 -27.05 10.51 -4.95
CA GLY A 3 -26.39 9.23 -5.24
C GLY A 3 -25.18 9.29 -6.19
N VAL A 4 -25.00 10.39 -6.92
CA VAL A 4 -23.94 10.51 -7.95
C VAL A 4 -22.60 10.94 -7.35
N ASN A 5 -22.62 11.73 -6.28
CA ASN A 5 -21.41 12.29 -5.68
C ASN A 5 -20.61 11.24 -4.87
N LEU A 6 -21.32 10.35 -4.16
CA LEU A 6 -20.72 9.26 -3.37
C LEU A 6 -19.90 8.29 -4.24
N LYS A 7 -20.40 7.91 -5.43
CA LYS A 7 -19.68 7.00 -6.33
C LYS A 7 -18.41 7.62 -6.92
N ALA A 8 -18.43 8.92 -7.21
CA ALA A 8 -17.24 9.63 -7.70
C ALA A 8 -16.17 9.74 -6.61
N GLU A 9 -16.57 10.03 -5.37
CA GLU A 9 -15.66 10.11 -4.22
C GLU A 9 -15.05 8.73 -3.89
N THR A 10 -15.84 7.66 -3.86
CA THR A 10 -15.36 6.28 -3.68
C THR A 10 -14.37 5.89 -4.77
N ARG A 11 -14.64 6.22 -6.04
CA ARG A 11 -13.72 5.93 -7.15
C ARG A 11 -12.38 6.65 -7.02
N ILE A 12 -12.41 7.94 -6.65
CA ILE A 12 -11.18 8.73 -6.39
C ILE A 12 -10.39 8.12 -5.23
N GLU A 13 -11.05 7.65 -4.18
CA GLU A 13 -10.39 6.99 -3.05
C GLU A 13 -9.75 5.66 -3.47
N ILE A 14 -10.46 4.83 -4.23
CA ILE A 14 -9.95 3.57 -4.78
C ILE A 14 -8.71 3.82 -5.65
N ASP A 15 -8.75 4.83 -6.53
CA ASP A 15 -7.62 5.15 -7.40
C ASP A 15 -6.39 5.63 -6.61
N LYS A 16 -6.61 6.44 -5.56
CA LYS A 16 -5.54 6.85 -4.63
C LYS A 16 -4.93 5.66 -3.90
N LEU A 17 -5.76 4.75 -3.40
CA LEU A 17 -5.31 3.55 -2.70
C LEU A 17 -4.56 2.59 -3.64
N LYS A 18 -5.05 2.38 -4.86
CA LYS A 18 -4.36 1.58 -5.89
C LYS A 18 -3.00 2.16 -6.26
N LYS A 19 -2.91 3.49 -6.40
CA LYS A 19 -1.61 4.16 -6.63
C LYS A 19 -0.65 3.90 -5.47
N ARG A 20 -1.10 4.16 -4.24
CA ARG A 20 -0.27 3.96 -3.04
C ARG A 20 0.15 2.50 -2.84
N TYR A 21 -0.73 1.55 -3.17
CA TYR A 21 -0.40 0.12 -3.17
C TYR A 21 0.76 -0.22 -4.10
N ARG A 22 0.74 0.32 -5.34
CA ARG A 22 1.83 0.12 -6.30
C ARG A 22 3.13 0.78 -5.85
N ASP A 23 3.07 2.04 -5.42
CA ASP A 23 4.25 2.79 -4.96
C ASP A 23 4.93 2.08 -3.78
N LEU A 24 4.12 1.55 -2.85
CA LEU A 24 4.60 0.82 -1.69
C LEU A 24 5.16 -0.58 -2.04
N GLY A 25 4.59 -1.23 -3.06
CA GLY A 25 5.15 -2.46 -3.64
C GLY A 25 6.56 -2.24 -4.18
N GLY A 26 6.78 -1.16 -4.95
CA GLY A 26 8.11 -0.79 -5.44
C GLY A 26 9.09 -0.48 -4.30
N SER A 27 8.64 0.26 -3.28
CA SER A 27 9.48 0.54 -2.10
C SER A 27 9.89 -0.73 -1.35
N ILE A 28 9.03 -1.76 -1.31
CA ILE A 28 9.36 -3.07 -0.73
C ILE A 28 10.42 -3.79 -1.55
N GLU A 29 10.33 -3.76 -2.88
CA GLU A 29 11.33 -4.34 -3.77
C GLU A 29 12.70 -3.66 -3.59
N ASP A 30 12.73 -2.34 -3.54
CA ASP A 30 13.95 -1.56 -3.29
C ASP A 30 14.59 -1.91 -1.93
N LEU A 31 13.77 -2.03 -0.88
CA LEU A 31 14.23 -2.43 0.46
C LEU A 31 14.79 -3.85 0.47
N LEU A 32 14.13 -4.79 -0.21
CA LEU A 32 14.62 -6.16 -0.34
C LEU A 32 15.96 -6.21 -1.11
N GLU A 33 16.08 -5.43 -2.17
CA GLU A 33 17.31 -5.34 -2.95
C GLU A 33 18.44 -4.68 -2.14
N ALA A 34 18.13 -3.67 -1.33
CA ALA A 34 19.08 -3.02 -0.42
C ALA A 34 19.57 -3.98 0.69
N ILE A 35 18.67 -4.75 1.30
CA ILE A 35 19.02 -5.80 2.27
C ILE A 35 19.88 -6.87 1.60
N SER A 36 19.50 -7.31 0.39
CA SER A 36 20.26 -8.33 -0.34
C SER A 36 21.67 -7.86 -0.76
N ARG A 37 21.88 -6.55 -0.90
CA ARG A 37 23.18 -5.95 -1.29
C ARG A 37 24.04 -5.52 -0.08
N GLY A 38 23.50 -5.50 1.14
CA GLY A 38 23.99 -4.69 2.26
C GLY A 38 24.64 -5.43 3.44
N SER A 39 25.47 -4.69 4.18
CA SER A 39 26.27 -5.11 5.35
C SER A 39 25.45 -5.11 6.66
N THR A 40 25.80 -6.02 7.58
CA THR A 40 25.09 -6.40 8.82
C THR A 40 24.64 -5.26 9.75
N THR A 41 25.19 -4.05 9.62
CA THR A 41 24.85 -2.91 10.49
C THR A 41 23.57 -2.18 10.05
N SER A 42 23.25 -2.18 8.75
CA SER A 42 22.06 -1.50 8.19
C SER A 42 20.84 -2.41 8.08
N ASP A 43 21.02 -3.74 8.16
CA ASP A 43 19.96 -4.74 7.99
C ASP A 43 18.82 -4.62 9.00
N ALA A 44 19.12 -4.29 10.25
CA ALA A 44 18.10 -4.16 11.29
C ALA A 44 17.16 -2.98 11.02
N VAL A 45 17.68 -1.89 10.46
CA VAL A 45 16.87 -0.71 10.10
C VAL A 45 16.04 -1.02 8.86
N LEU A 46 16.66 -1.53 7.80
CA LEU A 46 15.99 -1.90 6.57
C LEU A 46 14.90 -2.97 6.78
N SER A 47 15.15 -3.95 7.65
CA SER A 47 14.17 -4.98 8.01
C SER A 47 12.95 -4.40 8.75
N ARG A 48 13.16 -3.38 9.60
CA ARG A 48 12.06 -2.67 10.27
C ARG A 48 11.24 -1.86 9.27
N GLU A 49 11.89 -1.16 8.35
CA GLU A 49 11.22 -0.42 7.29
C GLU A 49 10.43 -1.34 6.36
N LEU A 50 11.01 -2.48 5.97
CA LEU A 50 10.33 -3.51 5.21
C LEU A 50 9.09 -4.04 5.93
N THR A 51 9.19 -4.27 7.24
CA THR A 51 8.05 -4.73 8.05
C THR A 51 6.93 -3.69 8.06
N LYS A 52 7.26 -2.41 8.27
CA LYS A 52 6.28 -1.31 8.22
C LYS A 52 5.61 -1.21 6.85
N ALA A 53 6.40 -1.26 5.78
CA ALA A 53 5.89 -1.19 4.42
C ALA A 53 4.93 -2.36 4.11
N ARG A 54 5.27 -3.58 4.54
CA ARG A 54 4.38 -4.75 4.40
C ARG A 54 3.07 -4.61 5.18
N MET A 55 3.12 -4.08 6.41
CA MET A 55 1.92 -3.84 7.21
C MET A 55 1.00 -2.79 6.58
N GLU A 56 1.58 -1.71 6.06
CA GLU A 56 0.83 -0.66 5.36
C GLU A 56 0.20 -1.20 4.07
N LEU A 57 0.94 -2.02 3.30
CA LEU A 57 0.44 -2.65 2.07
C LEU A 57 -0.76 -3.56 2.36
N ALA A 58 -0.67 -4.38 3.41
CA ALA A 58 -1.77 -5.23 3.86
C ALA A 58 -2.99 -4.41 4.32
N SER A 59 -2.77 -3.27 4.97
CA SER A 59 -3.84 -2.35 5.38
C SER A 59 -4.55 -1.75 4.17
N ILE A 60 -3.79 -1.29 3.17
CA ILE A 60 -4.34 -0.75 1.91
C ILE A 60 -5.12 -1.83 1.15
N ALA A 61 -4.61 -3.06 1.07
CA ALA A 61 -5.29 -4.17 0.42
C ALA A 61 -6.65 -4.46 1.08
N ARG A 62 -6.71 -4.50 2.42
CA ARG A 62 -7.98 -4.67 3.15
C ARG A 62 -8.95 -3.52 2.90
N ARG A 63 -8.47 -2.27 2.87
CA ARG A 63 -9.32 -1.11 2.57
C ARG A 63 -9.87 -1.15 1.15
N LEU A 64 -9.05 -1.54 0.18
CA LEU A 64 -9.49 -1.73 -1.21
C LEU A 64 -10.56 -2.82 -1.31
N GLN A 65 -10.39 -3.95 -0.61
CA GLN A 65 -11.37 -5.02 -0.59
C GLN A 65 -12.70 -4.57 0.04
N GLY A 66 -12.65 -3.81 1.14
CA GLY A 66 -13.86 -3.25 1.76
C GLY A 66 -14.62 -2.31 0.81
N LEU A 67 -13.91 -1.36 0.20
CA LEU A 67 -14.51 -0.40 -0.74
C LEU A 67 -15.05 -1.04 -2.03
N GLN A 68 -14.49 -2.19 -2.44
CA GLN A 68 -15.00 -2.95 -3.59
C GLN A 68 -16.25 -3.75 -3.25
N ASN A 69 -16.37 -4.23 -2.02
CA ASN A 69 -17.54 -4.98 -1.57
C ASN A 69 -18.71 -4.05 -1.18
N ASP A 70 -18.45 -2.79 -0.83
CA ASP A 70 -19.48 -1.78 -0.55
C ASP A 70 -20.13 -1.19 -1.83
N ASP A 71 -19.62 -1.53 -3.01
CA ASP A 71 -20.09 -1.04 -4.33
C ASP A 71 -20.99 -2.08 -5.08
N ASP A 72 -21.23 -3.27 -4.49
CA ASP A 72 -22.17 -4.32 -4.91
C ASP A 72 -23.51 -4.25 -4.14
#